data_AF-A0A531KLK4-F1
#
_entry.id   AF-A0A531KLK4-F1
#
_cell.length_a   1.000
_cell.length_b   1.000
_cell.length_c   1.000
_cell.angle_alpha   90.00
_cell.angle_beta   90.00
_cell.angle_gamma   90.00
#
_symmetry.space_group_name_H-M   'P 1'
#
loop_
_entity.id
_entity.type
_entity.pdbx_description
1 polymer ?
#
loop_
_entity_poly.entity_id
_entity_poly.type
_entity_poly.pdbx_seq_one_letter_code
_entity_poly.pdbx_strand_id
1 'polypeptide(L)' 'EFKLSEDQARRVMITAHQRGVCVVAVFTRDVAETKATRATDAGKAKGYPLMFTTEPEE' A
#
# COMPACT_ATOMS: atom_id res chain seq x y z
N GLU A 1 0.34 -3.51 8.47
CA GLU A 1 -0.13 -2.14 8.18
C GLU A 1 -1.62 -2.03 7.83
N PHE A 2 -2.11 -2.75 6.81
CA PHE A 2 -3.47 -2.56 6.25
C PHE A 2 -4.54 -3.58 6.71
N LYS A 3 -4.18 -4.58 7.52
CA LYS A 3 -5.08 -5.63 8.06
C LYS A 3 -5.89 -6.39 6.99
N LEU A 4 -5.34 -6.55 5.79
CA LEU A 4 -5.91 -7.40 4.75
C LEU A 4 -5.76 -8.88 5.11
N SER A 5 -6.76 -9.70 4.74
CA SER A 5 -6.57 -11.15 4.69
C SER A 5 -5.55 -11.53 3.61
N GLU A 6 -5.02 -12.76 3.65
CA GLU A 6 -4.07 -13.22 2.63
C GLU A 6 -4.67 -13.15 1.21
N ASP A 7 -5.93 -13.56 1.05
CA ASP A 7 -6.62 -13.53 -0.24
C ASP A 7 -6.79 -12.10 -0.76
N GLN A 8 -7.15 -11.15 0.12
CA GLN A 8 -7.25 -9.74 -0.24
C GLN A 8 -5.88 -9.18 -0.64
N ALA A 9 -4.84 -9.46 0.15
CA ALA A 9 -3.48 -9.03 -0.15
C ALA A 9 -2.99 -9.58 -1.50
N ARG A 10 -3.27 -10.85 -1.80
CA ARG A 10 -2.91 -11.49 -3.07
C ARG A 10 -3.57 -10.80 -4.26
N ARG A 11 -4.86 -10.47 -4.16
CA ARG A 11 -5.58 -9.75 -5.22
C ARG A 11 -5.01 -8.35 -5.47
N VAL A 12 -4.70 -7.62 -4.40
CA VAL A 12 -4.05 -6.29 -4.48
C VAL A 12 -2.69 -6.41 -5.17
N MET A 13 -1.86 -7.37 -4.75
CA MET A 13 -0.53 -7.58 -5.34
C MET A 13 -0.59 -7.93 -6.83
N ILE A 14 -1.48 -8.85 -7.23
CA ILE A 14 -1.63 -9.23 -8.64
C ILE A 14 -2.13 -8.03 -9.46
N THR A 15 -3.06 -7.25 -8.93
CA THR A 15 -3.57 -6.05 -9.61
C THR A 15 -2.46 -5.02 -9.80
N ALA A 16 -1.67 -4.74 -8.77
CA ALA A 16 -0.53 -3.84 -8.86
C ALA A 16 0.51 -4.33 -9.87
N HIS A 17 0.76 -5.64 -9.92
CA HIS A 17 1.67 -6.23 -10.91
C HIS A 17 1.17 -6.04 -12.35
N GLN A 18 -0.14 -6.23 -12.59
CA GLN A 18 -0.73 -6.14 -13.92
C GLN A 18 -0.95 -4.69 -14.38
N ARG A 19 -1.24 -3.76 -13.46
CA ARG A 19 -1.63 -2.38 -13.78
C ARG A 19 -0.58 -1.33 -13.40
N GLY A 20 0.53 -1.74 -12.79
CA GLY A 20 1.56 -0.86 -12.24
C GLY A 20 1.19 -0.26 -10.87
N VAL A 21 -0.10 -0.11 -10.55
CA VAL A 21 -0.60 0.44 -9.28
C VAL A 21 -1.90 -0.24 -8.86
N CYS A 22 -2.21 -0.23 -7.57
CA CYS A 22 -3.48 -0.71 -7.02
C CYS A 22 -3.82 0.03 -5.73
N VAL A 23 -5.10 0.39 -5.57
CA VAL A 23 -5.62 0.95 -4.31
C VAL A 23 -5.66 -0.15 -3.24
N VAL A 24 -4.99 0.11 -2.12
CA VAL A 24 -4.89 -0.84 -1.00
C VAL A 24 -6.01 -0.62 0.03
N ALA A 25 -6.30 0.64 0.35
CA ALA A 25 -7.37 1.08 1.24
C ALA A 25 -7.53 2.60 1.17
N VAL A 26 -8.73 3.11 1.51
CA VAL A 26 -9.04 4.53 1.62
C VAL A 26 -9.15 4.91 3.09
N PHE A 27 -8.52 6.01 3.49
CA PHE A 27 -8.53 6.54 4.86
C PHE A 27 -8.61 8.06 4.84
N THR A 28 -8.80 8.68 6.00
CA THR A 28 -8.53 10.12 6.16
C THR A 28 -7.07 10.41 5.83
N ARG A 29 -6.80 11.60 5.28
CA ARG A 29 -5.48 12.00 4.76
C ARG A 29 -4.33 11.64 5.70
N ASP A 30 -4.40 12.10 6.95
CA ASP A 30 -3.31 11.92 7.92
C ASP A 30 -3.06 10.44 8.24
N VAL A 31 -4.12 9.62 8.24
CA VAL A 31 -4.01 8.17 8.42
C VAL A 31 -3.41 7.51 7.18
N ALA A 32 -3.84 7.90 5.98
CA ALA A 32 -3.30 7.39 4.72
C ALA A 32 -1.79 7.67 4.62
N GLU A 33 -1.37 8.91 4.89
CA GLU A 33 0.04 9.34 4.84
C GLU A 33 0.90 8.57 5.84
N THR A 34 0.42 8.43 7.08
CA THR A 34 1.12 7.69 8.13
C THR A 34 1.30 6.22 7.74
N LYS A 35 0.25 5.59 7.20
CA LYS A 35 0.28 4.18 6.81
C LYS A 35 1.18 3.92 5.60
N ALA A 36 1.11 4.77 4.58
CA ALA A 36 1.95 4.68 3.39
C ALA A 36 3.44 4.81 3.74
N THR A 37 3.78 5.78 4.60
CA THR A 37 5.16 6.00 5.07
C THR A 37 5.68 4.77 5.83
N ARG A 38 4.93 4.28 6.82
CA ARG A 38 5.34 3.09 7.62
C ARG A 38 5.48 1.83 6.78
N ALA A 39 4.59 1.62 5.81
CA ALA A 39 4.66 0.46 4.92
C ALA A 39 5.90 0.51 4.00
N THR A 40 6.20 1.70 3.46
CA THR A 40 7.39 1.95 2.64
C THR A 40 8.66 1.75 3.45
N ASP A 41 8.72 2.30 4.66
CA ASP A 41 9.87 2.15 5.57
C ASP A 41 10.10 0.69 5.97
N ALA A 42 9.04 -0.09 6.19
CA ALA A 42 9.15 -1.52 6.49
C ALA A 42 9.75 -2.32 5.32
N GLY A 43 9.46 -1.93 4.08
CA GLY A 43 10.09 -2.52 2.89
C GLY A 43 11.57 -2.13 2.78
N LYS A 44 11.85 -0.83 2.95
CA LYS A 44 13.20 -0.27 2.93
C LYS A 44 14.11 -0.87 4.00
N ALA A 45 13.60 -1.05 5.23
CA ALA A 45 14.34 -1.67 6.34
C ALA A 45 14.75 -3.12 6.04
N LYS A 46 14.08 -3.79 5.10
CA LYS A 46 14.42 -5.13 4.61
C LYS A 46 15.22 -5.12 3.29
N GLY A 47 15.62 -3.94 2.80
CA GLY A 47 16.37 -3.78 1.56
C GLY A 47 15.53 -3.91 0.29
N TYR A 48 14.20 -3.82 0.38
CA TYR A 48 13.31 -3.90 -0.79
C TYR A 48 12.92 -2.52 -1.30
N PRO A 49 12.77 -2.33 -2.63
CA PRO A 49 12.35 -1.08 -3.24
C PRO A 49 10.82 -0.86 -3.19
N LEU A 50 10.14 -1.44 -2.21
CA LEU A 50 8.68 -1.36 -2.07
C LEU A 50 8.24 0.06 -1.72
N MET A 51 7.25 0.59 -2.44
CA MET A 51 6.76 1.96 -2.27
C MET A 51 5.23 1.97 -2.16
N PHE A 52 4.72 2.77 -1.22
CA PHE A 52 3.30 3.12 -1.10
C PHE A 52 3.17 4.65 -1.21
N THR A 53 2.16 5.11 -1.94
CA THR A 53 1.83 6.54 -2.09
C THR A 53 0.39 6.80 -1.65
N THR A 54 0.02 8.08 -1.55
CA THR A 54 -1.32 8.55 -1.23
C THR A 54 -1.82 9.51 -2.30
N GLU A 55 -3.11 9.46 -2.58
CA GLU A 55 -3.81 10.38 -3.48
C GLU A 55 -5.21 10.70 -2.92
N PRO A 56 -5.77 11.90 -3.18
CA PRO A 56 -7.17 12.19 -2.88
C PRO A 56 -8.11 11.26 -3.66
N GLU A 57 -9.23 10.90 -3.06
CA GLU A 57 -10.33 10.20 -3.75
C GLU A 57 -11.04 11.15 -4.71
N GLU A 58 -11.49 10.64 -5.87
CA GLU A 58 -12.29 11.39 -6.87
C GLU A 58 -13.76 11.58 -6.44
#